data_AF-A0A935H4I7-F1
#
_entry.id   AF-A0A935H4I7-F1
#
_cell.length_a   1.000
_cell.length_b   1.000
_cell.length_c   1.000
_cell.angle_alpha   90.00
_cell.angle_beta   90.00
_cell.angle_gamma   90.00
#
_symmetry.space_group_name_H-M   'P 1'
#
loop_
_entity.id
_entity.type
_entity.pdbx_description
1 polymer ?
#
loop_
_entity_poly.entity_id
_entity_poly.type
_entity_poly.pdbx_seq_one_letter_code
_entity_poly.pdbx_strand_id
1 'polypeptide(L)'
;MPHTSPALLPGAKPLTAMGTAGAALALVILGASVLLRLTTEFDPSGDLVSTLPRSVEDAVRLTHRITAASVGLIAIALTVMCWLHRATLSHAFKPTAGIVGATVLLAVIGPLTPGYRYASVTIANVVAGSILLMACWWLRACSAYGAAPSKGNNTTLVVAIVSFLLHIATGAAASALHTRGMDGLAYVHIGSAILFLFTAGEILWVRSSQPTESTLANRLTGVLLLQITLGAILMWLDRQPVWLGVVHALVSQIFAAGLVSVCLQTQFQSIGEVDHTWGFHDAPD
;
A
#
# COMPACT_ATOMS: atom_id res chain seq x y z
N MET A 1 6.87 0.41 35.64
CA MET A 1 7.32 -0.98 35.44
C MET A 1 8.15 -1.02 34.17
N PRO A 2 9.34 -1.64 34.16
CA PRO A 2 10.12 -1.79 32.94
C PRO A 2 9.35 -2.69 31.96
N HIS A 3 9.03 -2.17 30.78
CA HIS A 3 8.50 -2.95 29.66
C HIS A 3 9.56 -4.00 29.28
N THR A 4 9.38 -5.24 29.70
CA THR A 4 10.13 -6.37 29.15
C THR A 4 9.72 -6.50 27.68
N SER A 5 10.67 -6.21 26.78
CA SER A 5 10.45 -6.37 25.35
C SER A 5 9.99 -7.81 25.08
N PRO A 6 8.82 -8.02 24.43
CA PRO A 6 8.33 -9.37 24.17
C PRO A 6 9.39 -10.15 23.37
N ALA A 7 9.70 -11.36 23.84
CA ALA A 7 10.63 -12.24 23.16
C ALA A 7 10.11 -12.52 21.75
N LEU A 8 10.90 -12.15 20.73
CA LEU A 8 10.58 -12.42 19.32
C LEU A 8 10.35 -13.91 19.12
N LEU A 9 9.18 -14.29 18.59
CA LEU A 9 8.88 -15.68 18.24
C LEU A 9 9.96 -16.24 17.27
N PRO A 10 10.39 -17.50 17.44
CA PRO A 10 11.26 -18.17 16.48
C PRO A 10 10.63 -18.10 15.07
N GLY A 11 11.30 -17.48 14.11
CA GLY A 11 10.79 -17.28 12.74
C GLY A 11 10.22 -15.88 12.42
N ALA A 12 10.12 -14.98 13.39
CA ALA A 12 9.65 -13.60 13.16
C ALA A 12 10.62 -12.76 12.28
N LYS A 13 11.93 -12.97 12.42
CA LYS A 13 12.97 -12.24 11.68
C LYS A 13 12.90 -12.44 10.15
N PRO A 14 12.86 -13.67 9.61
CA PRO A 14 12.80 -13.87 8.16
C PRO A 14 11.51 -13.30 7.54
N LEU A 15 10.35 -13.46 8.19
CA LEU A 15 9.09 -12.90 7.69
C LEU A 15 9.09 -11.37 7.70
N THR A 16 9.62 -10.76 8.75
CA THR A 16 9.79 -9.30 8.82
C THR A 16 10.71 -8.80 7.71
N ALA A 17 11.81 -9.51 7.45
CA ALA A 17 12.75 -9.18 6.39
C ALA A 17 12.10 -9.31 5.00
N MET A 18 11.39 -10.40 4.73
CA MET A 18 10.67 -10.61 3.47
C MET A 18 9.56 -9.59 3.25
N GLY A 19 8.76 -9.28 4.28
CA GLY A 19 7.73 -8.24 4.19
C GLY A 19 8.32 -6.84 3.94
N THR A 20 9.45 -6.52 4.57
CA THR A 20 10.17 -5.25 4.34
C THR A 20 10.74 -5.18 2.93
N ALA A 21 11.42 -6.24 2.47
CA ALA A 21 11.98 -6.32 1.13
C ALA A 21 10.88 -6.27 0.06
N GLY A 22 9.80 -7.04 0.25
CA GLY A 22 8.64 -7.03 -0.64
C GLY A 22 7.98 -5.67 -0.75
N ALA A 23 7.84 -4.93 0.36
CA ALA A 23 7.29 -3.58 0.35
C ALA A 23 8.21 -2.59 -0.39
N ALA A 24 9.52 -2.66 -0.16
CA ALA A 24 10.49 -1.84 -0.87
C ALA A 24 10.47 -2.11 -2.39
N LEU A 25 10.45 -3.39 -2.79
CA LEU A 25 10.36 -3.80 -4.19
C LEU A 25 9.02 -3.35 -4.82
N ALA A 26 7.90 -3.46 -4.10
CA ALA A 26 6.60 -2.98 -4.56
C ALA A 26 6.59 -1.45 -4.80
N LEU A 27 7.25 -0.67 -3.94
CA LEU A 27 7.44 0.77 -4.17
C LEU A 27 8.26 1.05 -5.43
N VAL A 28 9.32 0.27 -5.69
CA VAL A 28 10.10 0.40 -6.93
C VAL A 28 9.27 0.04 -8.16
N ILE A 29 8.46 -1.02 -8.11
CA ILE A 29 7.53 -1.42 -9.19
C ILE A 29 6.55 -0.28 -9.48
N LEU A 30 5.90 0.26 -8.45
CA LEU A 30 4.94 1.36 -8.58
C LEU A 30 5.60 2.63 -9.11
N GLY A 31 6.80 2.96 -8.61
CA GLY A 31 7.61 4.11 -9.06
C GLY A 31 8.01 4.02 -10.53
N ALA A 32 8.54 2.88 -10.95
CA ALA A 32 8.88 2.63 -12.36
C ALA A 32 7.62 2.67 -13.25
N SER A 33 6.51 2.08 -12.79
CA SER A 33 5.24 2.06 -13.51
C SER A 33 4.64 3.45 -13.70
N VAL A 34 4.67 4.31 -12.66
CA VAL A 34 4.20 5.69 -12.79
C VAL A 34 5.13 6.53 -13.66
N LEU A 35 6.45 6.37 -13.56
CA LEU A 35 7.40 7.09 -14.40
C LEU A 35 7.19 6.77 -15.88
N LEU A 36 7.13 5.48 -16.24
CA LEU A 36 6.87 5.06 -17.62
C LEU A 36 5.51 5.56 -18.12
N ARG A 37 4.48 5.54 -17.26
CA ARG A 37 3.15 6.03 -17.63
C ARG A 37 3.14 7.54 -17.90
N LEU A 38 3.71 8.34 -16.99
CA LEU A 38 3.71 9.80 -17.09
C LEU A 38 4.64 10.32 -18.21
N THR A 39 5.50 9.46 -18.75
CA THR A 39 6.39 9.80 -19.86
C THR A 39 5.93 9.20 -21.19
N THR A 40 4.79 8.50 -21.23
CA THR A 40 4.22 7.98 -22.47
C THR A 40 3.13 8.90 -22.98
N GLU A 41 3.27 9.35 -24.23
CA GLU A 41 2.32 10.21 -24.94
C GLU A 41 1.87 9.53 -26.24
N PHE A 42 0.75 9.97 -26.81
CA PHE A 42 0.33 9.57 -28.15
C PHE A 42 0.89 10.58 -29.15
N ASP A 43 1.58 10.09 -30.18
CA ASP A 43 2.01 10.94 -31.29
C ASP A 43 0.82 11.28 -32.21
N PRO A 44 0.99 12.20 -33.18
CA PRO A 44 -0.07 12.56 -34.13
C PRO A 44 -0.58 11.40 -35.00
N SER A 45 0.18 10.31 -35.13
CA SER A 45 -0.22 9.09 -35.84
C SER A 45 -1.01 8.11 -34.97
N GLY A 46 -1.12 8.39 -33.66
CA GLY A 46 -1.78 7.55 -32.68
C GLY A 46 -0.87 6.47 -32.09
N ASP A 47 0.42 6.51 -32.39
CA ASP A 47 1.42 5.61 -31.84
C ASP A 47 1.89 6.10 -30.46
N LEU A 48 2.22 5.16 -29.59
CA LEU A 48 2.68 5.46 -28.23
C LEU A 48 4.18 5.72 -28.23
N VAL A 49 4.56 6.93 -27.85
CA VAL A 49 5.95 7.37 -27.82
C VAL A 49 6.31 7.76 -26.39
N SER A 50 7.46 7.25 -25.94
CA SER A 50 8.06 7.62 -24.67
C SER A 50 8.89 8.90 -24.84
N THR A 51 8.73 9.85 -23.92
CA THR A 51 9.52 11.08 -23.86
C THR A 51 10.87 10.89 -23.16
N LEU A 52 11.13 9.70 -22.61
CA LEU A 52 12.42 9.36 -22.01
C LEU A 52 13.45 9.00 -23.08
N PRO A 53 14.75 9.29 -22.83
CA PRO A 53 15.83 8.69 -23.61
C PRO A 53 15.72 7.17 -23.56
N ARG A 54 15.92 6.49 -24.70
CA ARG A 54 15.78 5.01 -24.82
C ARG A 54 16.56 4.25 -23.76
N SER A 55 17.79 4.67 -23.46
CA SER A 55 18.63 4.04 -22.43
C SER A 55 18.02 4.11 -21.03
N VAL A 56 17.34 5.22 -20.71
CA VAL A 56 16.65 5.41 -19.43
C VAL A 56 15.37 4.56 -19.40
N GLU A 57 14.59 4.58 -20.47
CA GLU A 57 13.39 3.74 -20.57
C GLU A 57 13.70 2.26 -20.43
N ASP A 58 14.71 1.76 -21.15
CA ASP A 58 15.16 0.37 -21.08
C ASP A 58 15.62 0.00 -19.66
N ALA A 59 16.37 0.88 -19.01
CA ALA A 59 16.82 0.68 -17.62
C ALA A 59 15.64 0.65 -16.64
N VAL A 60 14.64 1.52 -16.80
CA VAL A 60 13.43 1.54 -15.95
C VAL A 60 12.60 0.28 -16.18
N ARG A 61 12.42 -0.15 -17.44
CA ARG A 61 11.71 -1.40 -17.78
C ARG A 61 12.44 -2.62 -17.23
N LEU A 62 13.76 -2.67 -17.34
CA LEU A 62 14.58 -3.75 -16.79
C LEU A 62 14.47 -3.79 -15.26
N THR A 63 14.63 -2.64 -14.60
CA THR A 63 14.46 -2.51 -13.15
C THR A 63 13.09 -3.03 -12.71
N HIS A 64 12.02 -2.59 -13.36
CA HIS A 64 10.66 -3.06 -13.07
C HIS A 64 10.51 -4.58 -13.24
N ARG A 65 11.08 -5.18 -14.29
CA ARG A 65 11.01 -6.64 -14.53
C ARG A 65 11.76 -7.41 -13.45
N ILE A 66 12.97 -6.97 -13.10
CA ILE A 66 13.78 -7.61 -12.06
C ILE A 66 13.06 -7.55 -10.72
N THR A 67 12.55 -6.38 -10.33
CA THR A 67 11.83 -6.24 -9.06
C THR A 67 10.54 -7.04 -9.01
N ALA A 68 9.76 -7.07 -10.11
CA ALA A 68 8.56 -7.91 -10.22
C ALA A 68 8.90 -9.40 -10.09
N ALA A 69 9.97 -9.87 -10.75
CA ALA A 69 10.43 -11.25 -10.63
C ALA A 69 10.89 -11.58 -9.19
N SER A 70 11.63 -10.67 -8.55
CA SER A 70 12.05 -10.82 -7.15
C SER A 70 10.87 -10.91 -6.19
N VAL A 71 9.82 -10.09 -6.37
CA VAL A 71 8.58 -10.22 -5.59
C VAL A 71 7.92 -11.57 -5.81
N GLY A 72 7.89 -12.07 -7.06
CA GLY A 72 7.39 -13.42 -7.36
C GLY A 72 8.11 -14.51 -6.58
N LEU A 73 9.45 -14.44 -6.50
CA LEU A 73 10.24 -15.37 -5.69
C LEU A 73 9.93 -15.26 -4.19
N ILE A 74 9.76 -14.03 -3.67
CA ILE A 74 9.34 -13.80 -2.28
C ILE A 74 7.96 -14.42 -2.03
N ALA A 75 6.99 -14.22 -2.92
CA ALA A 75 5.65 -14.78 -2.79
C ALA A 75 5.66 -16.31 -2.73
N ILE A 76 6.48 -16.96 -3.57
CA ILE A 76 6.68 -18.42 -3.53
C ILE A 76 7.29 -18.85 -2.20
N ALA A 77 8.39 -18.21 -1.78
CA ALA A 77 9.06 -18.53 -0.51
C ALA A 77 8.12 -18.39 0.70
N LEU A 78 7.33 -17.30 0.76
CA LEU A 78 6.34 -17.07 1.80
C LEU A 78 5.24 -18.13 1.80
N THR A 79 4.78 -18.54 0.62
CA THR A 79 3.77 -19.59 0.47
C THR A 79 4.29 -20.92 1.03
N VAL A 80 5.52 -21.30 0.65
CA VAL A 80 6.17 -22.52 1.17
C VAL A 80 6.34 -22.43 2.69
N MET A 81 6.83 -21.31 3.21
CA MET A 81 7.00 -21.12 4.65
C MET A 81 5.68 -21.22 5.42
N CYS A 82 4.64 -20.54 4.95
CA CYS A 82 3.31 -20.56 5.56
C CYS A 82 2.67 -21.95 5.48
N TRP A 83 2.92 -22.70 4.40
CA TRP A 83 2.43 -24.07 4.26
C TRP A 83 3.11 -25.02 5.26
N LEU A 84 4.45 -25.01 5.30
CA LEU A 84 5.24 -25.88 6.18
C LEU A 84 5.03 -25.57 7.67
N HIS A 85 4.82 -24.29 8.01
CA HIS A 85 4.70 -23.82 9.39
C HIS A 85 3.31 -23.26 9.71
N ARG A 86 2.26 -23.78 9.07
CA ARG A 86 0.89 -23.27 9.18
C ARG A 86 0.36 -23.16 10.62
N ALA A 87 0.81 -24.05 11.51
CA ALA A 87 0.39 -24.08 12.90
C ALA A 87 0.98 -22.90 13.70
N THR A 88 2.20 -22.46 13.38
CA THR A 88 2.90 -21.39 14.10
C THR A 88 2.77 -20.03 13.42
N LEU A 89 2.47 -19.99 12.11
CA LEU A 89 2.40 -18.78 11.29
C LEU A 89 0.98 -18.40 10.86
N SER A 90 -0.04 -18.72 11.66
CA SER A 90 -1.45 -18.45 11.33
C SER A 90 -1.73 -16.96 11.05
N HIS A 91 -1.03 -16.05 11.73
CA HIS A 91 -1.14 -14.60 11.55
C HIS A 91 -0.58 -14.10 10.19
N ALA A 92 0.36 -14.84 9.59
CA ALA A 92 0.99 -14.49 8.31
C ALA A 92 0.17 -14.96 7.09
N PHE A 93 -0.85 -15.79 7.29
CA PHE A 93 -1.61 -16.38 6.19
C PHE A 93 -2.36 -15.35 5.34
N LYS A 94 -3.12 -14.44 5.97
CA LYS A 94 -3.88 -13.40 5.27
C LYS A 94 -3.00 -12.47 4.43
N PRO A 95 -1.94 -11.85 4.98
CA PRO A 95 -1.08 -11.01 4.16
C PRO A 95 -0.36 -11.80 3.07
N THR A 96 0.05 -13.05 3.33
CA THR A 96 0.66 -13.92 2.30
C THR A 96 -0.31 -14.20 1.14
N ALA A 97 -1.58 -14.50 1.44
CA ALA A 97 -2.61 -14.66 0.41
C ALA A 97 -2.80 -13.38 -0.41
N GLY A 98 -2.76 -12.21 0.23
CA GLY A 98 -2.79 -10.91 -0.46
C GLY A 98 -1.59 -10.71 -1.38
N ILE A 99 -0.38 -11.04 -0.92
CA ILE A 99 0.86 -10.97 -1.72
C ILE A 99 0.76 -11.87 -2.95
N VAL A 100 0.34 -13.13 -2.78
CA VAL A 100 0.20 -14.10 -3.87
C VAL A 100 -0.88 -13.64 -4.85
N GLY A 101 -2.07 -13.30 -4.37
CA GLY A 101 -3.18 -12.86 -5.21
C GLY A 101 -2.84 -11.64 -6.04
N ALA A 102 -2.23 -10.61 -5.43
CA ALA A 102 -1.78 -9.42 -6.15
C ALA A 102 -0.66 -9.74 -7.15
N THR A 103 0.29 -10.59 -6.79
CA THR A 103 1.40 -11.00 -7.68
C THR A 103 0.88 -11.75 -8.90
N VAL A 104 -0.04 -12.70 -8.72
CA VAL A 104 -0.68 -13.45 -9.81
C VAL A 104 -1.47 -12.52 -10.72
N LEU A 105 -2.28 -11.63 -10.14
CA LEU A 105 -3.03 -10.64 -10.92
C LEU A 105 -2.09 -9.76 -11.76
N LEU A 106 -1.03 -9.21 -11.16
CA LEU A 106 0.00 -8.42 -11.84
C LEU A 106 0.72 -9.22 -12.94
N ALA A 107 1.00 -10.51 -12.71
CA ALA A 107 1.62 -11.37 -13.70
C ALA A 107 0.71 -11.64 -14.91
N VAL A 108 -0.59 -11.80 -14.69
CA VAL A 108 -1.59 -12.01 -15.75
C VAL A 108 -1.80 -10.75 -16.59
N ILE A 109 -1.86 -9.57 -15.96
CA ILE A 109 -2.06 -8.30 -16.67
C ILE A 109 -0.77 -7.73 -17.24
N GLY A 110 0.40 -8.15 -16.73
CA GLY A 110 1.72 -7.69 -17.16
C GLY A 110 1.91 -7.69 -18.69
N PRO A 111 1.64 -8.81 -19.40
CA PRO A 111 1.70 -8.88 -20.86
C PRO A 111 0.74 -7.94 -21.61
N LEU A 112 -0.32 -7.44 -20.95
CA LEU A 112 -1.28 -6.49 -21.51
C LEU A 112 -0.91 -5.03 -21.22
N THR A 113 0.14 -4.80 -20.43
CA THR A 113 0.64 -3.46 -20.07
C THR A 113 1.36 -2.74 -21.22
N PRO A 114 2.03 -3.40 -22.19
CA PRO A 114 2.66 -2.71 -23.31
C PRO A 114 1.66 -1.80 -24.04
N GLY A 115 1.95 -0.51 -23.98
CA GLY A 115 1.23 0.53 -24.70
C GLY A 115 0.12 1.25 -23.93
N TYR A 116 -0.10 0.98 -22.63
CA TYR A 116 -1.12 1.71 -21.82
C TYR A 116 -2.48 1.86 -22.54
N ARG A 117 -2.78 0.92 -23.44
CA ARG A 117 -3.84 1.03 -24.43
C ARG A 117 -5.21 0.86 -23.81
N TYR A 118 -5.26 0.32 -22.59
CA TYR A 118 -6.48 0.13 -21.84
C TYR A 118 -6.33 0.78 -20.47
N ALA A 119 -7.15 1.80 -20.19
CA ALA A 119 -7.19 2.45 -18.89
C ALA A 119 -7.46 1.43 -17.76
N SER A 120 -8.26 0.40 -18.03
CA SER A 120 -8.54 -0.70 -17.10
C SER A 120 -7.28 -1.46 -16.67
N VAL A 121 -6.32 -1.71 -17.59
CA VAL A 121 -5.05 -2.36 -17.27
C VAL A 121 -4.19 -1.46 -16.38
N THR A 122 -4.15 -0.15 -16.66
CA THR A 122 -3.44 0.82 -15.82
C THR A 122 -4.03 0.88 -14.41
N ILE A 123 -5.36 0.95 -14.30
CA ILE A 123 -6.06 0.95 -13.01
C ILE A 123 -5.74 -0.34 -12.24
N ALA A 124 -5.88 -1.50 -12.89
CA ALA A 124 -5.61 -2.79 -12.27
C ALA A 124 -4.15 -2.90 -11.79
N ASN A 125 -3.18 -2.43 -12.58
CA ASN A 125 -1.76 -2.43 -12.19
C ASN A 125 -1.50 -1.56 -10.95
N VAL A 126 -2.06 -0.34 -10.91
CA VAL A 126 -1.87 0.56 -9.77
C VAL A 126 -2.53 -0.02 -8.51
N VAL A 127 -3.79 -0.44 -8.61
CA VAL A 127 -4.54 -1.02 -7.49
C VAL A 127 -3.87 -2.28 -6.97
N ALA A 128 -3.53 -3.22 -7.85
CA ALA A 128 -2.87 -4.47 -7.45
C ALA A 128 -1.47 -4.23 -6.87
N GLY A 129 -0.70 -3.28 -7.42
CA GLY A 129 0.58 -2.88 -6.85
C GLY A 129 0.45 -2.26 -5.46
N SER A 130 -0.57 -1.43 -5.23
CA SER A 130 -0.88 -0.87 -3.91
C SER A 130 -1.31 -1.95 -2.91
N ILE A 131 -2.15 -2.91 -3.33
CA ILE A 131 -2.53 -4.07 -2.51
C ILE A 131 -1.30 -4.90 -2.14
N LEU A 132 -0.42 -5.17 -3.10
CA LEU A 132 0.83 -5.88 -2.88
C LEU A 132 1.69 -5.17 -1.83
N LEU A 133 1.88 -3.85 -1.96
CA LEU A 133 2.62 -3.05 -0.98
C LEU A 133 2.00 -3.15 0.41
N MET A 134 0.68 -2.95 0.52
CA MET A 134 -0.05 -3.03 1.78
C MET A 134 0.06 -4.42 2.41
N ALA A 135 -0.03 -5.49 1.61
CA ALA A 135 0.08 -6.87 2.08
C ALA A 135 1.50 -7.22 2.55
N CYS A 136 2.54 -6.79 1.83
CA CYS A 136 3.93 -6.92 2.27
C CYS A 136 4.19 -6.17 3.59
N TRP A 137 3.65 -4.95 3.71
CA TRP A 137 3.78 -4.15 4.92
C TRP A 137 2.99 -4.74 6.09
N TRP A 138 1.81 -5.28 5.83
CA TRP A 138 1.02 -6.02 6.80
C TRP A 138 1.79 -7.24 7.33
N LEU A 139 2.39 -8.05 6.44
CA LEU A 139 3.21 -9.19 6.85
C LEU A 139 4.35 -8.75 7.78
N ARG A 140 5.06 -7.69 7.41
CA ARG A 140 6.13 -7.10 8.23
C ARG A 140 5.61 -6.72 9.61
N ALA A 141 4.50 -6.00 9.68
CA ALA A 141 3.92 -5.54 10.94
C ALA A 141 3.48 -6.72 11.83
N CYS A 142 2.74 -7.69 11.29
CA CYS A 142 2.32 -8.87 12.06
C CYS A 142 3.51 -9.66 12.62
N SER A 143 4.57 -9.78 11.84
CA SER A 143 5.79 -10.49 12.27
C SER A 143 6.56 -9.74 13.36
N ALA A 144 6.53 -8.40 13.33
CA ALA A 144 7.20 -7.56 14.32
C ALA A 144 6.46 -7.51 15.67
N TYR A 145 5.11 -7.51 15.64
CA TYR A 145 4.28 -7.40 16.85
C TYR A 145 3.91 -8.77 17.47
N GLY A 146 4.11 -9.88 16.76
CA GLY A 146 4.08 -11.24 17.34
C GLY A 146 2.70 -11.78 17.71
N ALA A 147 1.60 -11.08 17.39
CA ALA A 147 0.25 -11.55 17.65
C ALA A 147 -0.60 -11.64 16.36
N ALA A 148 -1.68 -12.41 16.40
CA ALA A 148 -2.71 -12.33 15.39
C ALA A 148 -3.62 -11.14 15.71
N PRO A 149 -4.02 -10.31 14.73
CA PRO A 149 -5.00 -9.28 14.99
C PRO A 149 -6.30 -9.88 15.57
N SER A 150 -6.85 -9.25 16.61
CA SER A 150 -8.10 -9.70 17.22
C SER A 150 -9.24 -9.69 16.18
N LYS A 151 -10.23 -10.58 16.37
CA LYS A 151 -11.38 -10.77 15.45
C LYS A 151 -12.34 -9.57 15.36
N GLY A 152 -12.02 -8.42 15.96
CA GLY A 152 -12.81 -7.20 15.84
C GLY A 152 -12.88 -6.75 14.38
N ASN A 153 -14.07 -6.82 13.79
CA ASN A 153 -14.32 -6.29 12.46
C ASN A 153 -14.27 -4.76 12.54
N ASN A 154 -13.13 -4.18 12.21
CA ASN A 154 -12.97 -2.73 12.18
C ASN A 154 -13.57 -2.20 10.86
N THR A 155 -14.89 -2.00 10.83
CA THR A 155 -15.61 -1.53 9.64
C THR A 155 -15.02 -0.22 9.11
N THR A 156 -14.64 0.71 9.99
CA THR A 156 -14.01 1.98 9.63
C THR A 156 -12.70 1.77 8.86
N LEU A 157 -11.90 0.78 9.26
CA LEU A 157 -10.68 0.38 8.54
C LEU A 157 -10.99 -0.12 7.13
N VAL A 158 -11.94 -1.05 7.00
CA VAL A 158 -12.31 -1.59 5.68
C VAL A 158 -12.78 -0.46 4.77
N VAL A 159 -13.58 0.47 5.30
CA VAL A 159 -14.04 1.66 4.58
C VAL A 159 -12.88 2.54 4.14
N ALA A 160 -11.89 2.80 5.00
CA ALA A 160 -10.74 3.65 4.65
C ALA A 160 -9.77 3.00 3.64
N ILE A 161 -9.54 1.68 3.72
CA ILE A 161 -8.74 0.97 2.71
C ILE A 161 -9.49 0.95 1.38
N VAL A 162 -10.79 0.66 1.39
CA VAL A 162 -11.61 0.65 0.16
C VAL A 162 -11.68 2.04 -0.45
N SER A 163 -11.91 3.09 0.35
CA SER A 163 -11.93 4.48 -0.14
C SER A 163 -10.57 4.89 -0.72
N PHE A 164 -9.47 4.50 -0.08
CA PHE A 164 -8.12 4.69 -0.61
C PHE A 164 -7.94 3.98 -1.96
N LEU A 165 -8.30 2.70 -2.05
CA LEU A 165 -8.16 1.89 -3.27
C LEU A 165 -9.00 2.47 -4.42
N LEU A 166 -10.21 2.96 -4.13
CA LEU A 166 -11.04 3.66 -5.11
C LEU A 166 -10.39 4.99 -5.53
N HIS A 167 -9.84 5.75 -4.59
CA HIS A 167 -9.19 7.02 -4.88
C HIS A 167 -7.92 6.87 -5.74
N ILE A 168 -7.08 5.87 -5.48
CA ILE A 168 -5.92 5.59 -6.36
C ILE A 168 -6.36 5.06 -7.72
N ALA A 169 -7.47 4.31 -7.78
CA ALA A 169 -8.02 3.81 -9.03
C ALA A 169 -8.51 4.96 -9.91
N THR A 170 -9.23 5.93 -9.35
CA THR A 170 -9.66 7.13 -10.07
C THR A 170 -8.46 7.97 -10.51
N GLY A 171 -7.40 8.06 -9.69
CA GLY A 171 -6.16 8.77 -10.06
C GLY A 171 -5.41 8.09 -11.21
N ALA A 172 -5.31 6.76 -11.17
CA ALA A 172 -4.76 5.97 -12.27
C ALA A 172 -5.58 6.11 -13.55
N ALA A 173 -6.91 6.12 -13.44
CA ALA A 173 -7.84 6.32 -14.55
C ALA A 173 -7.69 7.73 -15.15
N ALA A 174 -7.66 8.77 -14.32
CA ALA A 174 -7.45 10.16 -14.74
C ALA A 174 -6.12 10.30 -15.48
N SER A 175 -5.03 9.77 -14.92
CA SER A 175 -3.70 9.78 -15.57
C SER A 175 -3.70 9.04 -16.91
N ALA A 176 -4.40 7.91 -17.03
CA ALA A 176 -4.43 7.12 -18.26
C ALA A 176 -5.33 7.71 -19.36
N LEU A 177 -6.34 8.50 -18.99
CA LEU A 177 -7.31 9.08 -19.92
C LEU A 177 -7.00 10.54 -20.26
N HIS A 178 -6.24 11.24 -19.44
CA HIS A 178 -5.68 12.54 -19.76
C HIS A 178 -4.82 12.49 -21.03
N THR A 179 -4.05 11.42 -21.24
CA THR A 179 -3.28 11.21 -22.49
C THR A 179 -4.16 11.10 -23.74
N ARG A 180 -5.48 10.95 -23.58
CA ARG A 180 -6.48 10.92 -24.65
C ARG A 180 -7.35 12.18 -24.71
N GLY A 181 -6.98 13.23 -23.98
CA GLY A 181 -7.74 14.48 -23.89
C GLY A 181 -9.05 14.38 -23.11
N MET A 182 -9.22 13.34 -22.29
CA MET A 182 -10.43 13.16 -21.46
C MET A 182 -10.20 13.64 -20.03
N ASP A 183 -10.42 14.93 -19.78
CA ASP A 183 -10.11 15.56 -18.48
C ASP A 183 -11.19 15.38 -17.41
N GLY A 184 -12.39 14.92 -17.80
CA GLY A 184 -13.53 14.81 -16.88
C GLY A 184 -13.28 13.93 -15.65
N LEU A 185 -12.39 12.94 -15.75
CA LEU A 185 -12.04 12.07 -14.61
C LEU A 185 -11.13 12.74 -13.58
N ALA A 186 -10.46 13.85 -13.90
CA ALA A 186 -9.72 14.62 -12.91
C ALA A 186 -10.65 15.13 -11.79
N TYR A 187 -11.87 15.57 -12.15
CA TYR A 187 -12.88 15.99 -11.17
C TYR A 187 -13.35 14.83 -10.31
N VAL A 188 -13.51 13.63 -10.89
CA VAL A 188 -13.86 12.42 -10.13
C VAL A 188 -12.74 12.03 -9.18
N HIS A 189 -11.48 12.15 -9.60
CA HIS A 189 -10.34 11.93 -8.75
C HIS A 189 -10.31 12.91 -7.56
N ILE A 190 -10.51 14.20 -7.79
CA ILE A 190 -10.61 15.22 -6.74
C ILE A 190 -11.78 14.92 -5.78
N GLY A 191 -12.97 14.60 -6.31
CA GLY A 191 -14.13 14.24 -5.49
C GLY A 191 -13.87 13.01 -4.61
N SER A 192 -13.23 11.98 -5.17
CA SER A 192 -12.83 10.79 -4.40
C SER A 192 -11.75 11.10 -3.36
N ALA A 193 -10.89 12.10 -3.60
CA ALA A 193 -9.90 12.56 -2.63
C ALA A 193 -10.59 13.11 -1.38
N ILE A 194 -11.62 13.93 -1.55
CA ILE A 194 -12.40 14.50 -0.45
C ILE A 194 -13.02 13.39 0.41
N LEU A 195 -13.65 12.39 -0.22
CA LEU A 195 -14.20 11.24 0.50
C LEU A 195 -13.11 10.49 1.29
N PHE A 196 -11.97 10.23 0.65
CA PHE A 196 -10.85 9.58 1.30
C PHE A 196 -10.33 10.41 2.49
N LEU A 197 -10.21 11.72 2.34
CA LEU A 197 -9.77 12.64 3.40
C LEU A 197 -10.67 12.59 4.63
N PHE A 198 -11.99 12.51 4.46
CA PHE A 198 -12.91 12.33 5.59
C PHE A 198 -12.65 11.00 6.30
N THR A 199 -12.59 9.89 5.56
CA THR A 199 -12.40 8.56 6.15
C THR A 199 -11.02 8.39 6.82
N ALA A 200 -9.96 8.88 6.19
CA ALA A 200 -8.61 8.83 6.73
C ALA A 200 -8.44 9.82 7.90
N GLY A 201 -9.02 11.02 7.77
CA GLY A 201 -8.99 12.06 8.79
C GLY A 201 -9.67 11.62 10.07
N GLU A 202 -10.83 10.96 9.99
CA GLU A 202 -11.52 10.39 11.15
C GLU A 202 -10.64 9.36 11.88
N ILE A 203 -10.05 8.42 11.14
CA ILE A 203 -9.15 7.42 11.73
C ILE A 203 -7.96 8.12 12.39
N LEU A 204 -7.25 8.99 11.67
CA LEU A 204 -6.05 9.64 12.20
C LEU A 204 -6.38 10.54 13.39
N TRP A 205 -7.52 11.22 13.39
CA TRP A 205 -7.99 12.04 14.51
C TRP A 205 -8.20 11.19 15.76
N VAL A 206 -9.03 10.14 15.67
CA VAL A 206 -9.30 9.24 16.81
C VAL A 206 -8.01 8.62 17.35
N ARG A 207 -7.06 8.31 16.46
CA ARG A 207 -5.78 7.66 16.81
C ARG A 207 -4.78 8.65 17.39
N SER A 208 -4.83 9.92 16.98
CA SER A 208 -3.98 10.98 17.53
C SER A 208 -4.24 11.24 19.02
N SER A 209 -5.47 10.98 19.48
CA SER A 209 -5.87 11.11 20.89
C SER A 209 -5.43 9.94 21.78
N GLN A 210 -4.91 8.84 21.20
CA GLN A 210 -4.44 7.68 21.95
C GLN A 210 -2.92 7.76 22.15
N PRO A 211 -2.40 7.80 23.40
CA PRO A 211 -0.97 8.04 23.66
C PRO A 211 -0.02 7.11 22.91
N THR A 212 -0.38 5.83 22.83
CA THR A 212 0.41 4.75 22.19
C THR A 212 0.44 4.83 20.66
N GLU A 213 -0.56 5.45 20.03
CA GLU A 213 -0.72 5.50 18.56
C GLU A 213 -0.51 6.93 17.99
N SER A 214 -0.54 7.94 18.86
CA SER A 214 -0.45 9.37 18.55
C SER A 214 0.71 9.75 17.64
N THR A 215 1.90 9.21 17.89
CA THR A 215 3.10 9.55 17.11
C THR A 215 2.99 9.07 15.66
N LEU A 216 2.48 7.85 15.44
CA LEU A 216 2.30 7.32 14.09
C LEU A 216 1.18 8.04 13.37
N ALA A 217 0.06 8.27 14.06
CA ALA A 217 -1.07 9.04 13.52
C ALA A 217 -0.64 10.45 13.08
N ASN A 218 0.10 11.16 13.93
CA ASN A 218 0.60 12.51 13.62
C ASN A 218 1.56 12.54 12.42
N ARG A 219 2.45 11.54 12.31
CA ARG A 219 3.34 11.41 11.14
C ARG A 219 2.54 11.18 9.87
N LEU A 220 1.51 10.34 9.90
CA LEU A 220 0.65 10.09 8.74
C LEU A 220 -0.23 11.28 8.39
N THR A 221 -0.70 12.05 9.38
CA THR A 221 -1.34 13.34 9.12
C THR A 221 -0.39 14.25 8.34
N GLY A 222 0.89 14.33 8.72
CA GLY A 222 1.90 15.06 7.95
C GLY A 222 2.06 14.55 6.51
N VAL A 223 2.10 13.23 6.30
CA VAL A 223 2.16 12.62 4.97
C VAL A 223 0.89 12.92 4.15
N LEU A 224 -0.28 12.91 4.79
CA LEU A 224 -1.55 13.26 4.15
C LEU A 224 -1.58 14.73 3.70
N LEU A 225 -1.14 15.64 4.58
CA LEU A 225 -1.02 17.06 4.25
C LEU A 225 -0.03 17.29 3.10
N LEU A 226 1.09 16.57 3.10
CA LEU A 226 2.01 16.59 1.97
C LEU A 226 1.34 16.09 0.69
N GLN A 227 0.56 15.00 0.75
CA GLN A 227 -0.17 14.46 -0.41
C GLN A 227 -1.16 15.47 -1.00
N ILE A 228 -1.94 16.15 -0.14
CA ILE A 228 -2.87 17.22 -0.53
C ILE A 228 -2.10 18.37 -1.17
N THR A 229 -1.00 18.79 -0.55
CA THR A 229 -0.19 19.92 -1.03
C THR A 229 0.40 19.62 -2.41
N LEU A 230 0.95 18.42 -2.61
CA LEU A 230 1.45 17.97 -3.92
C LEU A 230 0.34 17.94 -4.98
N GLY A 231 -0.85 17.44 -4.62
CA GLY A 231 -2.01 17.43 -5.51
C GLY A 231 -2.47 18.83 -5.89
N ALA A 232 -2.55 19.76 -4.93
CA ALA A 232 -2.91 21.15 -5.16
C ALA A 232 -1.90 21.87 -6.05
N ILE A 233 -0.59 21.65 -5.85
CA ILE A 233 0.47 22.19 -6.71
C ILE A 233 0.31 21.65 -8.13
N LEU A 234 0.09 20.34 -8.30
CA LEU A 234 -0.11 19.73 -9.63
C LEU A 234 -1.34 20.31 -10.36
N MET A 235 -2.40 20.67 -9.64
CA MET A 235 -3.57 21.33 -10.21
C MET A 235 -3.32 22.79 -10.59
N TRP A 236 -2.39 23.46 -9.91
CA TRP A 236 -2.05 24.87 -10.14
C TRP A 236 -1.11 25.08 -11.33
N LEU A 237 -0.32 24.06 -11.68
CA LEU A 237 0.67 24.15 -12.76
C LEU A 237 0.03 23.84 -14.11
N ASP A 238 0.18 24.77 -15.07
CA ASP A 238 -0.25 24.57 -16.47
C ASP A 238 0.44 23.38 -17.14
N ARG A 239 1.69 23.11 -16.77
CA ARG A 239 2.45 21.93 -17.18
C ARG A 239 2.85 21.13 -15.95
N GLN A 240 2.33 19.91 -15.86
CA GLN A 240 2.60 19.01 -14.74
C GLN A 240 3.98 18.37 -14.91
N PRO A 241 4.98 18.70 -14.08
CA PRO A 241 6.29 18.08 -14.21
C PRO A 241 6.25 16.61 -13.80
N VAL A 242 6.79 15.73 -14.64
CA VAL A 242 6.78 14.27 -14.46
C VAL A 242 7.26 13.87 -13.07
N TRP A 243 8.39 14.43 -12.61
CA TRP A 243 8.97 14.09 -11.31
C TRP A 243 8.02 14.38 -10.15
N LEU A 244 7.23 15.46 -10.23
CA LEU A 244 6.27 15.82 -9.19
C LEU A 244 5.09 14.85 -9.17
N GLY A 245 4.61 14.43 -10.35
CA GLY A 245 3.60 13.39 -10.48
C GLY A 245 4.07 12.04 -9.92
N VAL A 246 5.34 11.68 -10.15
CA VAL A 246 5.96 10.49 -9.55
C VAL A 246 6.03 10.61 -8.02
N VAL A 247 6.47 11.74 -7.48
CA VAL A 247 6.52 11.98 -6.03
C VAL A 247 5.13 11.92 -5.42
N HIS A 248 4.13 12.57 -6.01
CA HIS A 248 2.74 12.52 -5.56
C HIS A 248 2.20 11.08 -5.54
N ALA A 249 2.49 10.29 -6.57
CA ALA A 249 2.09 8.89 -6.61
C ALA A 249 2.79 8.07 -5.51
N LEU A 250 4.10 8.23 -5.30
CA LEU A 250 4.86 7.47 -4.31
C LEU A 250 4.52 7.84 -2.86
N VAL A 251 4.28 9.12 -2.57
CA VAL A 251 3.85 9.58 -1.25
C VAL A 251 2.49 8.96 -0.88
N SER A 252 1.57 8.84 -1.84
CA SER A 252 0.31 8.11 -1.67
C SER A 252 0.54 6.64 -1.23
N GLN A 253 1.52 5.97 -1.83
CA GLN A 253 1.85 4.58 -1.51
C GLN A 253 2.49 4.43 -0.13
N ILE A 254 3.35 5.38 0.26
CA ILE A 254 3.92 5.45 1.62
C ILE A 254 2.79 5.66 2.65
N PHE A 255 1.82 6.52 2.34
CA PHE A 255 0.64 6.70 3.17
C PHE A 255 -0.14 5.40 3.33
N ALA A 256 -0.37 4.66 2.24
CA ALA A 256 -1.07 3.38 2.26
C ALA A 256 -0.42 2.36 3.22
N ALA A 257 0.91 2.21 3.15
CA ALA A 257 1.66 1.35 4.05
C ALA A 257 1.53 1.81 5.51
N GLY A 258 1.60 3.12 5.76
CA GLY A 258 1.39 3.68 7.09
C GLY A 258 -0.03 3.45 7.63
N LEU A 259 -1.06 3.58 6.78
CA LEU A 259 -2.44 3.31 7.15
C LEU A 259 -2.59 1.87 7.64
N VAL A 260 -1.99 0.90 6.95
CA VAL A 260 -1.93 -0.50 7.41
C VAL A 260 -1.33 -0.60 8.82
N SER A 261 -0.24 0.13 9.13
CA SER A 261 0.37 0.12 10.47
C SER A 261 -0.55 0.68 11.56
N VAL A 262 -1.18 1.84 11.34
CA VAL A 262 -2.13 2.43 12.29
C VAL A 262 -3.24 1.43 12.58
N CYS A 263 -3.72 0.76 11.54
CA CYS A 263 -4.87 -0.11 11.65
C CYS A 263 -4.57 -1.43 12.35
N LEU A 264 -3.35 -1.96 12.20
CA LEU A 264 -2.94 -3.18 12.89
C LEU A 264 -2.68 -2.94 14.39
N GLN A 265 -2.10 -1.80 14.79
CA GLN A 265 -1.85 -1.47 16.21
C GLN A 265 -3.12 -1.58 17.06
N THR A 266 -4.26 -1.17 16.51
CA THR A 266 -5.58 -1.25 17.14
C THR A 266 -5.99 -2.67 17.53
N GLN A 267 -5.63 -3.64 16.69
CA GLN A 267 -6.02 -5.04 16.87
C GLN A 267 -5.11 -5.76 17.87
N PHE A 268 -3.89 -5.25 18.08
CA PHE A 268 -2.93 -5.77 19.06
C PHE A 268 -3.23 -5.33 20.49
N GLN A 269 -3.68 -4.08 20.69
CA GLN A 269 -3.95 -3.56 22.04
C GLN A 269 -5.16 -4.22 22.71
N SER A 270 -6.18 -4.60 21.94
CA SER A 270 -7.38 -5.29 22.46
C SER A 270 -7.12 -6.66 23.12
N ILE A 271 -5.93 -7.25 22.90
CA ILE A 271 -5.55 -8.56 23.48
C ILE A 271 -4.91 -8.37 24.87
N GLY A 272 -4.27 -7.23 25.13
CA GLY A 272 -3.59 -6.96 26.40
C GLY A 272 -4.51 -6.51 27.55
N GLU A 273 -5.73 -6.05 27.24
CA GLU A 273 -6.66 -5.52 28.25
C GLU A 273 -7.53 -6.59 28.93
N VAL A 274 -7.59 -7.81 28.38
CA VAL A 274 -8.47 -8.88 28.90
C VAL A 274 -7.85 -9.65 30.09
N ASP A 275 -6.54 -9.51 30.33
CA ASP A 275 -5.83 -10.33 31.33
C ASP A 275 -5.72 -9.70 32.74
N HIS A 276 -6.35 -8.54 32.97
CA HIS A 276 -6.31 -7.86 34.28
C HIS A 276 -7.64 -7.84 35.04
N THR A 277 -8.70 -8.48 34.54
CA THR A 277 -10.02 -8.53 35.22
C THR A 277 -10.35 -9.87 35.87
N TRP A 278 -9.48 -10.89 35.81
CA TRP A 278 -9.57 -12.05 36.69
C TRP A 278 -8.94 -11.75 38.04
N GLY A 279 -9.54 -10.76 38.72
CA GLY A 279 -9.36 -10.56 40.14
C GLY A 279 -9.86 -11.78 40.90
N PHE A 280 -8.99 -12.30 41.76
CA PHE A 280 -9.26 -13.16 42.90
C PHE A 280 -10.70 -13.03 43.41
N HIS A 281 -11.51 -14.06 43.19
CA HIS A 281 -12.53 -14.41 44.17
C HIS A 281 -11.90 -15.45 45.09
N ASP A 282 -11.34 -14.95 46.19
CA ASP A 282 -11.13 -15.75 47.39
C ASP A 282 -12.47 -16.39 47.75
N ALA A 283 -12.50 -17.73 47.76
CA ALA A 283 -13.60 -18.47 48.34
C ALA A 283 -13.52 -18.28 49.87
N PRO A 284 -14.59 -17.83 50.55
CA PRO A 284 -14.63 -17.91 52.00
C PRO A 284 -14.79 -19.37 52.45
N ASP A 285 -14.15 -19.65 53.59
CA ASP A 285 -14.07 -20.95 54.28
C ASP A 285 -15.38 -21.75 54.40
#